data_AF-A0A6C2UEE4-F1
#
_entry.id   AF-A0A6C2UEE4-F1
#
_cell.length_a   1.000
_cell.length_b   1.000
_cell.length_c   1.000
_cell.angle_alpha   90.00
_cell.angle_beta   90.00
_cell.angle_gamma   90.00
#
_symmetry.space_group_name_H-M   'P 1'
#
loop_
_entity.id
_entity.type
_entity.pdbx_description
1 polymer ?
#
loop_
_entity_poly.entity_id
_entity_poly.type
_entity_poly.pdbx_seq_one_letter_code
_entity_poly.pdbx_strand_id
1 'polypeptide(L)'
;MTRPWTAAALNVKFNKHGTVSMKKNIPLALVVSAVLAIAASAAEQPNIILLFADDAGYADFGFQGSKTMKTPNLDKLAAEAVRFTQGYVAESACVAS
;
A
#
# COMPACT_ATOMS: atom_id res chain seq x y z
N MET A 1 9.99 -5.50 8.19
CA MET A 1 10.27 -4.04 8.25
C MET A 1 9.13 -3.36 9.02
N THR A 2 9.18 -3.38 10.35
CA THR A 2 8.11 -2.89 11.23
C THR A 2 8.30 -1.41 11.50
N ARG A 3 7.42 -0.55 10.97
CA ARG A 3 7.46 0.89 11.28
C ARG A 3 7.05 1.09 12.75
N PRO A 4 7.85 1.74 13.59
CA PRO A 4 7.46 2.04 14.95
C PRO A 4 6.39 3.14 14.90
N TRP A 5 5.22 2.85 15.44
CA TRP A 5 4.17 3.83 15.67
C TRP A 5 4.64 4.73 16.83
N THR A 6 5.31 5.84 16.50
CA THR A 6 5.62 6.88 17.48
C THR A 6 4.31 7.54 17.89
N ALA A 7 3.76 7.08 19.02
CA ALA A 7 2.68 7.75 19.73
C ALA A 7 3.16 9.14 20.15
N ALA A 8 2.76 10.17 19.41
CA ALA A 8 2.87 11.55 19.85
C ALA A 8 1.92 11.74 21.04
N ALA A 9 2.47 11.65 22.25
CA ALA A 9 1.75 12.02 23.46
C ALA A 9 1.42 13.52 23.41
N LEU A 10 0.21 13.86 22.99
CA LEU A 10 -0.37 15.19 23.16
C LEU A 10 -0.49 15.45 24.66
N ASN A 11 0.47 16.19 25.21
CA ASN A 11 0.43 16.70 26.57
C ASN A 11 -0.70 17.73 26.70
N VAL A 12 -1.91 17.24 26.97
CA VAL A 12 -3.05 18.07 27.36
C VAL A 12 -2.84 18.50 28.80
N LYS A 13 -2.42 19.74 29.03
CA LYS A 13 -2.35 20.36 30.36
C LYS A 13 -3.78 20.58 30.87
N PHE A 14 -4.20 19.78 31.85
CA PHE A 14 -5.42 20.02 32.62
C PHE A 14 -5.18 21.16 33.63
N ASN A 15 -6.04 22.17 33.62
CA ASN A 15 -5.95 23.34 34.51
C ASN A 15 -6.48 23.00 35.92
N LYS A 16 -5.93 23.66 36.95
CA LYS A 16 -6.10 23.38 38.40
C LYS A 16 -7.42 23.85 39.03
N HIS A 17 -8.37 24.30 38.22
CA HIS A 17 -9.75 24.54 38.65
C HIS A 17 -10.65 23.74 37.73
N GLY A 18 -11.39 22.78 38.29
CA GLY A 18 -12.18 21.73 37.62
C GLY A 18 -13.35 22.21 36.74
N THR A 19 -13.24 23.38 36.14
CA THR A 19 -14.13 23.88 35.09
C THR A 19 -13.27 24.26 33.90
N VAL A 20 -13.12 23.33 32.95
CA VAL A 20 -12.60 23.66 31.62
C VAL A 20 -13.65 24.57 30.97
N SER A 21 -13.37 25.87 30.87
CA SER A 21 -14.20 26.81 30.11
C SER A 21 -14.05 26.50 28.62
N MET A 22 -14.73 25.44 28.18
CA MET A 22 -14.69 24.91 26.81
C MET A 22 -15.44 25.78 25.79
N LYS A 23 -15.77 27.04 26.08
CA LYS A 23 -16.61 27.85 25.18
C LYS A 23 -15.82 28.64 24.12
N LYS A 24 -14.51 28.83 24.28
CA LYS A 24 -13.72 29.74 23.42
C LYS A 24 -12.90 29.07 22.30
N ASN A 25 -12.67 27.75 22.38
CA ASN A 25 -11.71 27.05 21.49
C ASN A 25 -12.32 25.88 20.67
N ILE A 26 -13.64 25.63 20.80
CA ILE A 26 -14.37 24.65 19.99
C ILE A 26 -14.20 24.86 18.47
N PRO A 27 -14.28 26.10 17.92
CA PRO A 27 -14.12 26.27 16.48
C PRO A 27 -12.71 25.91 16.01
N LEU A 28 -11.69 26.15 16.85
CA LEU A 28 -10.30 25.81 16.52
C LEU A 28 -10.09 24.28 16.46
N ALA A 29 -10.66 23.54 17.42
CA ALA A 29 -10.58 22.08 17.42
C ALA A 29 -11.30 21.45 16.22
N LEU A 30 -12.46 22.01 15.83
CA LEU A 30 -13.21 21.59 14.63
C LEU A 30 -12.43 21.86 13.35
N VAL A 31 -11.81 23.04 13.24
CA VAL A 31 -10.97 23.40 12.08
C VAL A 31 -9.76 22.47 11.97
N VAL A 32 -9.08 22.18 13.09
CA VAL A 32 -7.93 21.27 13.10
C VAL A 32 -8.36 19.85 12.67
N SER A 33 -9.47 19.35 13.20
CA SER A 33 -9.99 18.03 12.82
C SER A 33 -10.40 17.97 11.34
N ALA A 34 -10.97 19.04 10.78
CA ALA A 34 -11.32 19.12 9.38
C ALA A 34 -10.09 19.13 8.46
N VAL A 35 -9.03 19.85 8.84
CA VAL A 35 -7.77 19.90 8.09
C VAL A 35 -7.07 18.54 8.05
N LEU A 36 -7.06 17.81 9.17
CA LEU A 36 -6.53 16.43 9.24
C LEU A 36 -7.30 15.46 8.35
N ALA A 37 -8.63 15.59 8.26
CA ALA A 37 -9.45 14.76 7.39
C ALA A 37 -9.19 15.02 5.90
N ILE A 38 -8.98 16.27 5.51
CA ILE A 38 -8.66 16.65 4.12
C ILE A 38 -7.30 16.07 3.70
N ALA A 39 -6.28 16.19 4.57
CA ALA A 39 -4.95 15.65 4.31
C ALA A 39 -4.92 14.12 4.17
N ALA A 40 -5.80 13.41 4.88
CA ALA A 40 -5.93 11.95 4.76
C ALA A 40 -6.65 11.50 3.47
N SER A 41 -7.41 12.39 2.81
CA SER A 41 -8.18 12.05 1.61
C SER A 41 -7.38 12.11 0.30
N ALA A 42 -6.12 12.57 0.35
CA ALA A 42 -5.22 12.55 -0.79
C ALA A 42 -4.71 11.12 -1.03
N ALA A 43 -5.61 10.23 -1.45
CA ALA A 43 -5.22 8.94 -2.00
C ALA A 43 -4.49 9.20 -3.32
N GLU A 44 -3.20 8.97 -3.33
CA GLU A 44 -2.37 9.08 -4.51
C GLU A 44 -2.87 8.08 -5.56
N GLN A 45 -3.13 8.53 -6.78
CA GLN A 45 -3.57 7.64 -7.86
C GLN A 45 -2.35 6.85 -8.34
N PRO A 46 -2.28 5.53 -8.07
CA PRO A 46 -1.11 4.77 -8.47
C PRO A 46 -1.09 4.62 -10.00
N ASN A 47 0.09 4.65 -10.58
CA ASN A 47 0.27 4.26 -11.97
C ASN A 47 0.15 2.74 -12.09
N ILE A 48 -0.65 2.26 -13.03
CA ILE A 48 -0.80 0.84 -13.31
C ILE A 48 0.01 0.51 -14.56
N ILE A 49 0.96 -0.41 -14.43
CA ILE A 49 1.75 -0.95 -15.54
C ILE A 49 1.40 -2.42 -15.68
N LEU A 50 0.83 -2.80 -16.82
CA LEU A 50 0.56 -4.19 -17.17
C LEU A 50 1.69 -4.72 -18.04
N LEU A 51 2.45 -5.67 -17.51
CA LEU A 51 3.44 -6.43 -18.26
C LEU A 51 2.80 -7.76 -18.69
N PHE A 52 2.76 -8.01 -20.00
CA PHE A 52 2.19 -9.22 -20.58
C PHE A 52 3.24 -9.87 -21.49
N ALA A 53 3.44 -11.18 -21.33
CA ALA A 53 4.39 -11.96 -22.09
C ALA A 53 3.63 -13.03 -22.90
N ASP A 54 3.92 -13.10 -24.19
CA ASP A 54 3.34 -14.10 -25.09
C ASP A 54 4.03 -15.45 -24.92
N ASP A 55 3.26 -16.54 -24.96
CA ASP A 55 3.73 -17.93 -24.85
C ASP A 55 4.65 -18.25 -23.65
N ALA A 56 4.55 -17.48 -22.55
CA ALA A 56 5.35 -17.72 -21.36
C ALA A 56 4.86 -18.95 -20.58
N GLY A 57 5.69 -19.98 -20.51
CA GLY A 57 5.43 -21.18 -19.73
C GLY A 57 5.60 -20.95 -18.24
N TYR A 58 4.87 -21.73 -17.43
CA TYR A 58 4.94 -21.63 -15.97
C TYR A 58 6.37 -21.76 -15.43
N ALA A 59 7.15 -22.72 -15.95
CA ALA A 59 8.50 -23.01 -15.49
C ALA A 59 9.60 -22.13 -16.11
N ASP A 60 9.25 -21.13 -16.91
CA ASP A 60 10.24 -20.33 -17.66
C ASP A 60 10.90 -19.25 -16.81
N PHE A 61 10.37 -18.91 -15.64
CA PHE A 61 10.91 -17.84 -14.81
C PHE A 61 11.86 -18.36 -13.72
N GLY A 62 12.91 -17.59 -13.43
CA GLY A 62 13.88 -17.92 -12.36
C GLY A 62 13.20 -18.06 -11.01
N PHE A 63 12.27 -17.16 -10.69
CA PHE A 63 11.43 -17.25 -9.48
C PHE A 63 10.53 -18.51 -9.44
N GLN A 64 10.31 -19.18 -10.57
CA GLN A 64 9.59 -20.46 -10.65
C GLN A 64 10.53 -21.68 -10.76
N GLY A 65 11.83 -21.46 -10.59
CA GLY A 65 12.84 -22.52 -10.56
C GLY A 65 13.51 -22.82 -11.90
N SER A 66 13.34 -21.97 -12.92
CA SER A 66 14.05 -22.13 -14.19
C SER A 66 15.56 -22.14 -13.98
N LYS A 67 16.24 -23.14 -14.54
CA LYS A 67 17.71 -23.25 -14.55
C LYS A 67 18.34 -22.68 -15.81
N THR A 68 17.53 -22.50 -16.86
CA THR A 68 17.99 -22.10 -18.19
C THR A 68 17.71 -20.62 -18.43
N MET A 69 16.47 -20.19 -18.17
CA MET A 69 16.06 -18.80 -18.36
C MET A 69 16.42 -17.98 -17.13
N LYS A 70 17.16 -16.89 -17.34
CA LYS A 70 17.61 -15.99 -16.27
C LYS A 70 16.79 -14.72 -16.31
N THR A 71 15.98 -14.48 -15.27
CA THR A 71 15.04 -13.34 -15.21
C THR A 71 15.30 -12.43 -14.01
N PRO A 72 16.53 -11.94 -13.79
CA PRO A 72 16.94 -11.33 -12.52
C PRO A 72 16.13 -10.11 -12.10
N ASN A 73 15.56 -9.35 -13.05
CA ASN A 73 14.69 -8.22 -12.74
C ASN A 73 13.29 -8.67 -12.28
N LEU A 74 12.73 -9.70 -12.92
CA LEU A 74 11.46 -10.28 -12.52
C LEU A 74 11.61 -11.08 -11.21
N ASP A 75 12.76 -11.71 -10.98
CA ASP A 75 13.05 -12.44 -9.75
C ASP A 75 13.10 -11.49 -8.54
N LYS A 76 13.68 -10.29 -8.71
CA LYS A 76 13.66 -9.23 -7.70
C LYS A 76 12.23 -8.75 -7.44
N LEU A 77 11.47 -8.45 -8.51
CA LEU A 77 10.08 -8.03 -8.40
C LEU A 77 9.23 -9.09 -7.67
N ALA A 78 9.42 -10.36 -8.02
CA ALA A 78 8.75 -11.50 -7.39
C ALA A 78 9.05 -11.67 -5.90
N ALA A 79 10.21 -11.19 -5.42
CA ALA A 79 10.59 -11.26 -4.00
C ALA A 79 9.94 -10.16 -3.14
N GLU A 80 9.52 -9.05 -3.75
CA GLU A 80 8.85 -7.92 -3.09
C GLU A 80 7.34 -7.84 -3.38
N ALA A 81 6.84 -8.64 -4.34
CA ALA A 81 5.45 -8.67 -4.77
C ALA A 81 4.67 -9.87 -4.19
N VAL A 82 3.34 -9.80 -4.31
CA VAL A 82 2.48 -10.96 -4.11
C VAL A 82 2.56 -11.85 -5.35
N ARG A 83 2.81 -13.15 -5.13
CA ARG A 83 2.85 -14.15 -6.22
C ARG A 83 1.63 -15.04 -6.23
N PHE A 84 1.01 -15.15 -7.40
CA PHE A 84 0.00 -16.16 -7.69
C PHE A 84 0.69 -17.42 -8.21
N THR A 85 0.92 -18.40 -7.33
CA THR A 85 1.52 -19.68 -7.72
C THR A 85 0.54 -20.60 -8.47
N GLN A 86 -0.75 -20.27 -8.46
CA GLN A 86 -1.86 -20.96 -9.11
C GLN A 86 -2.71 -19.95 -9.90
N GLY A 87 -2.08 -19.18 -10.79
CA GLY A 87 -2.77 -18.28 -11.71
C GLY A 87 -3.03 -18.96 -13.05
N TYR A 88 -4.30 -19.22 -13.37
CA TYR A 88 -4.72 -19.89 -14.61
C TYR A 88 -5.25 -18.88 -15.63
N VAL A 89 -5.01 -19.16 -16.92
CA VAL A 89 -5.65 -18.47 -18.05
C VAL A 89 -7.00 -19.12 -18.37
N ALA A 90 -7.91 -18.37 -19.01
CA ALA A 90 -9.22 -18.91 -19.37
C ALA A 90 -9.12 -19.98 -20.46
N GLU A 91 -8.22 -19.78 -21.43
CA GLU A 91 -7.92 -20.70 -22.52
C GLU A 91 -6.42 -20.67 -22.86
N SER A 92 -5.88 -21.78 -23.36
CA SER A 92 -4.45 -21.89 -23.70
C SER A 92 -4.08 -21.29 -25.06
N ALA A 93 -4.98 -20.51 -25.67
CA ALA A 93 -4.78 -19.88 -26.97
C ALA A 93 -4.71 -18.35 -26.81
N CYS A 94 -3.73 -17.70 -27.44
CA CYS A 94 -3.45 -16.27 -27.25
C CYS A 94 -4.62 -15.32 -27.57
N VAL A 95 -5.61 -15.75 -28.36
CA VAL A 95 -6.78 -14.94 -28.70
C VAL A 95 -7.85 -14.98 -27.61
N ALA A 96 -7.94 -16.07 -26.86
CA ALA A 96 -8.98 -16.31 -25.87
C ALA A 96 -8.45 -16.43 -24.43
N SER A 97 -7.14 -16.26 -24.24
CA SER A 97 -6.41 -16.36 -22.96
C SER A 97 -6.77 -15.29 -21.94
#